data_AF-T0L5B7-F1
#
_entry.id   AF-T0L5B7-F1
#
_cell.length_a   1.000
_cell.length_b   1.000
_cell.length_c   1.000
_cell.angle_alpha   90.00
_cell.angle_beta   90.00
_cell.angle_gamma   90.00
#
_symmetry.space_group_name_H-M   'P 1'
#
loop_
_entity.id
_entity.type
_entity.pdbx_description
1 polymer ?
#
loop_
_entity_poly.entity_id
_entity_poly.type
_entity_poly.pdbx_seq_one_letter_code
_entity_poly.pdbx_strand_id
1 'polypeptide(L)'
;MADDAQDDVKERRRQRQRRGLLPPELVDLMGPPLKVGALTGSIGLFSGIAAGIIRDSTPALFAIASGIQWFALGSSYWLSRSVALNYLGREGQLSDSSKVKASAVAGGTAGMVGGLIRGPKNIIPGIIVFSIVGGAGQAIVNRTQRVSPDAKEKKSFFESSWSPLKKLSDDEYRDMLDEKMLKIDAEIALIDDKIAELRAAKAAEPPQAPEPPSKPSSPKA
;
A
#
# COMPACT_ATOMS: atom_id res chain seq x y z
N MET A 1 -18.14 -40.91 19.98
CA MET A 1 -18.62 -41.90 19.00
C MET A 1 -19.42 -41.29 17.85
N ALA A 2 -20.40 -40.41 18.08
CA ALA A 2 -21.06 -39.69 16.96
C ALA A 2 -20.27 -38.45 16.47
N ASP A 3 -19.51 -37.79 17.35
CA ASP A 3 -18.67 -36.62 16.99
C ASP A 3 -17.44 -37.00 16.17
N ASP A 4 -16.76 -38.10 16.51
CA ASP A 4 -15.54 -38.56 15.80
C ASP A 4 -15.83 -38.85 14.31
N ALA A 5 -17.03 -39.35 14.01
CA ALA A 5 -17.47 -39.63 12.65
C ALA A 5 -17.77 -38.35 11.84
N GLN A 6 -18.14 -37.25 12.48
CA GLN A 6 -18.37 -35.97 11.79
C GLN A 6 -17.07 -35.27 11.45
N ASP A 7 -16.06 -35.35 12.33
CA ASP A 7 -14.74 -34.78 12.08
C ASP A 7 -14.00 -35.53 10.97
N ASP A 8 -14.07 -36.86 10.94
CA ASP A 8 -13.52 -37.69 9.87
C ASP A 8 -14.11 -37.36 8.49
N VAL A 9 -15.42 -37.09 8.42
CA VAL A 9 -16.10 -36.73 7.16
C VAL A 9 -15.72 -35.31 6.72
N LYS A 10 -15.51 -34.39 7.66
CA LYS A 10 -15.11 -32.99 7.40
C LYS A 10 -13.65 -32.92 6.93
N GLU A 11 -12.76 -33.71 7.54
CA GLU A 11 -11.38 -33.86 7.11
C GLU A 11 -11.28 -34.53 5.74
N ARG A 12 -12.01 -35.63 5.51
CA ARG A 12 -12.07 -36.29 4.19
C ARG A 12 -12.62 -35.37 3.11
N ARG A 13 -13.61 -34.52 3.40
CA ARG A 13 -14.10 -33.48 2.45
C ARG A 13 -13.04 -32.42 2.18
N ARG A 14 -12.33 -31.91 3.20
CA ARG A 14 -11.21 -30.97 3.02
C ARG A 14 -10.05 -31.58 2.22
N GLN A 15 -9.73 -32.85 2.46
CA GLN A 15 -8.68 -33.58 1.73
C GLN A 15 -9.10 -33.83 0.27
N ARG A 16 -10.36 -34.17 0.02
CA ARG A 16 -10.90 -34.41 -1.32
C ARG A 16 -11.06 -33.11 -2.11
N GLN A 17 -11.35 -31.99 -1.43
CA GLN A 17 -11.38 -30.64 -2.01
C GLN A 17 -9.97 -30.10 -2.34
N ARG A 18 -8.93 -30.64 -1.69
CA ARG A 18 -7.51 -30.38 -2.03
C ARG A 18 -6.96 -31.24 -3.17
N ARG A 19 -7.74 -32.17 -3.72
CA ARG A 19 -7.38 -32.90 -4.95
C ARG A 19 -7.72 -32.04 -6.17
N GLY A 20 -6.95 -30.97 -6.36
CA GLY A 20 -6.89 -30.29 -7.65
C GLY A 20 -6.25 -31.18 -8.72
N LEU A 21 -6.36 -30.76 -9.98
CA LEU A 21 -5.80 -31.44 -11.16
C LEU A 21 -4.25 -31.54 -11.18
N LEU A 22 -3.57 -30.97 -10.18
CA LEU A 22 -2.11 -30.89 -10.08
C LEU A 22 -1.63 -31.48 -8.75
N PRO A 23 -0.43 -32.10 -8.72
CA PRO A 23 0.22 -32.54 -7.49
C PRO A 23 0.29 -31.43 -6.43
N PRO A 24 0.01 -31.71 -5.15
CA PRO A 24 0.01 -30.70 -4.08
C PRO A 24 1.35 -29.97 -3.95
N GLU A 25 2.47 -30.64 -4.21
CA GLU A 25 3.81 -30.04 -4.21
C GLU A 25 3.96 -28.93 -5.26
N LEU A 26 3.34 -29.07 -6.44
CA LEU A 26 3.38 -28.04 -7.48
C LEU A 26 2.48 -26.86 -7.12
N VAL A 27 1.36 -27.09 -6.45
CA VAL A 27 0.49 -26.01 -5.98
C VAL A 27 1.19 -25.18 -4.91
N ASP A 28 1.90 -25.83 -3.99
CA ASP A 28 2.68 -25.15 -2.94
C ASP A 28 3.91 -24.43 -3.51
N LEU A 29 4.52 -24.96 -4.57
CA LEU A 29 5.67 -24.33 -5.24
C LEU A 29 5.25 -23.18 -6.16
N MET A 30 4.16 -23.30 -6.91
CA MET A 30 3.71 -22.30 -7.90
C MET A 30 2.76 -21.24 -7.31
N GLY A 31 2.05 -21.55 -6.23
CA GLY A 31 1.12 -20.62 -5.59
C GLY A 31 1.79 -19.30 -5.18
N PRO A 32 2.91 -19.33 -4.43
CA PRO A 32 3.60 -18.10 -4.03
C PRO A 32 4.16 -17.27 -5.21
N PRO A 33 4.87 -17.85 -6.21
CA PRO A 33 5.30 -17.12 -7.39
C PRO A 33 4.17 -16.49 -8.19
N LEU A 34 3.04 -17.18 -8.34
CA LEU A 34 1.87 -16.65 -9.06
C LEU A 34 1.23 -15.48 -8.30
N LYS A 35 1.15 -15.57 -6.97
CA LYS A 35 0.64 -14.49 -6.13
C LYS A 35 1.54 -13.25 -6.21
N VAL A 36 2.85 -13.44 -6.09
CA VAL A 36 3.82 -12.33 -6.21
C VAL A 36 3.77 -11.75 -7.61
N GLY A 37 3.74 -12.59 -8.64
CA GLY A 37 3.58 -12.17 -10.04
C GLY A 37 2.30 -11.37 -10.27
N ALA A 38 1.16 -11.77 -9.71
CA ALA A 38 -0.09 -11.04 -9.84
C ALA A 38 -0.04 -9.65 -9.17
N LEU A 39 0.56 -9.56 -7.98
CA LEU A 39 0.78 -8.29 -7.29
C LEU A 39 1.70 -7.38 -8.10
N THR A 40 2.85 -7.88 -8.56
CA THR A 40 3.80 -7.08 -9.36
C THR A 40 3.23 -6.73 -10.73
N GLY A 41 2.47 -7.63 -11.35
CA GLY A 41 1.77 -7.41 -12.62
C GLY A 41 0.71 -6.32 -12.51
N SER A 42 0.01 -6.22 -11.38
CA SER A 42 -0.94 -5.13 -11.11
C SER A 42 -0.21 -3.78 -11.06
N ILE A 43 0.93 -3.71 -10.38
CA ILE A 43 1.79 -2.51 -10.37
C ILE A 43 2.26 -2.17 -11.78
N GLY A 44 2.65 -3.18 -12.57
CA GLY A 44 3.01 -3.02 -13.97
C GLY A 44 1.88 -2.46 -14.83
N LEU A 45 0.63 -2.87 -14.57
CA LEU A 45 -0.55 -2.33 -15.24
C LEU A 45 -0.67 -0.82 -15.00
N PHE A 46 -0.62 -0.39 -13.73
CA PHE A 46 -0.69 1.04 -13.38
C PHE A 46 0.46 1.85 -13.98
N SER A 47 1.68 1.32 -13.90
CA SER A 47 2.85 1.94 -14.51
C SER A 47 2.71 2.06 -16.03
N GLY A 48 2.15 1.05 -16.69
CA GLY A 48 1.87 1.05 -18.12
C GLY A 48 0.78 2.04 -18.54
N ILE A 49 -0.26 2.23 -17.73
CA ILE A 49 -1.28 3.28 -17.96
C ILE A 49 -0.60 4.65 -17.98
N ALA A 50 0.19 4.95 -16.95
CA ALA A 50 0.91 6.22 -16.84
C ALA A 50 1.87 6.43 -18.03
N ALA A 51 2.63 5.39 -18.39
CA ALA A 51 3.56 5.45 -19.52
C ALA A 51 2.85 5.63 -20.88
N GLY A 52 1.68 5.03 -21.06
CA GLY A 52 0.89 5.19 -22.28
C GLY A 52 0.35 6.61 -22.45
N ILE A 53 -0.09 7.24 -21.35
CA ILE A 53 -0.54 8.64 -21.33
C ILE A 53 0.64 9.57 -21.67
N ILE A 54 1.80 9.39 -21.04
CA ILE A 54 2.99 10.25 -21.27
C ILE A 54 3.50 10.15 -22.72
N ARG A 55 3.28 9.02 -23.39
CA ARG A 55 3.76 8.76 -24.75
C ARG A 55 2.71 8.97 -25.85
N ASP A 56 1.58 9.62 -25.54
CA ASP A 56 0.46 9.83 -26.47
C ASP A 56 0.08 8.56 -27.26
N SER A 57 0.13 7.42 -26.58
CA SER A 57 -0.12 6.10 -27.16
C SER A 57 -1.33 5.45 -26.50
N THR A 58 -1.86 4.36 -27.06
CA THR A 58 -3.02 3.65 -26.47
C THR A 58 -2.69 3.15 -25.04
N PRO A 59 -3.26 3.74 -23.97
CA PRO A 59 -2.84 3.44 -22.60
C PRO A 59 -3.13 1.99 -22.21
N ALA A 60 -4.19 1.40 -22.76
CA ALA A 60 -4.55 0.00 -22.53
C ALA A 60 -3.48 -0.99 -23.03
N LEU A 61 -2.87 -0.77 -24.21
CA LEU A 61 -1.83 -1.66 -24.73
C LEU A 61 -0.56 -1.56 -23.89
N PHE A 62 -0.18 -0.35 -23.47
CA PHE A 62 0.98 -0.15 -22.59
C PHE A 62 0.75 -0.72 -21.19
N ALA A 63 -0.47 -0.60 -20.65
CA ALA A 63 -0.88 -1.21 -19.40
C ALA A 63 -0.73 -2.74 -19.46
N ILE A 64 -1.34 -3.39 -20.45
CA ILE A 64 -1.31 -4.85 -20.61
C ILE A 64 0.12 -5.34 -20.84
N ALA A 65 0.86 -4.70 -21.75
CA ALA A 65 2.24 -5.09 -22.04
C ALA A 65 3.15 -4.96 -20.81
N SER A 66 3.02 -3.86 -20.06
CA SER A 66 3.78 -3.64 -18.84
C SER A 66 3.36 -4.61 -17.73
N GLY A 67 2.06 -4.87 -17.58
CA GLY A 67 1.53 -5.85 -16.64
C GLY A 67 2.07 -7.26 -16.89
N ILE A 68 2.05 -7.73 -18.15
CA ILE A 68 2.61 -9.04 -18.53
C ILE A 68 4.11 -9.10 -18.24
N GLN A 69 4.85 -8.04 -18.59
CA GLN A 69 6.29 -7.97 -18.34
C GLN A 69 6.63 -8.06 -16.84
N TRP A 70 5.92 -7.30 -16.00
CA TRP A 70 6.14 -7.29 -14.55
C TRP A 70 5.62 -8.55 -13.85
N PHE A 71 4.57 -9.17 -14.39
CA PHE A 71 4.10 -10.48 -13.96
C PHE A 71 5.15 -11.56 -14.23
N ALA A 72 5.69 -11.62 -15.46
CA ALA A 72 6.70 -12.59 -15.86
C ALA A 72 7.99 -12.43 -15.03
N LEU A 73 8.42 -11.18 -14.79
CA LEU A 73 9.57 -10.87 -13.94
C LEU A 73 9.35 -11.30 -12.48
N GLY A 74 8.20 -10.94 -11.88
CA GLY A 74 7.93 -11.26 -10.48
C GLY A 74 7.76 -12.76 -10.22
N SER A 75 7.05 -13.45 -11.10
CA SER A 75 6.84 -14.90 -11.00
C SER A 75 8.14 -15.69 -11.22
N SER A 76 8.92 -15.37 -12.26
CA SER A 76 10.19 -16.05 -12.54
C SER A 76 11.21 -15.83 -11.42
N TYR A 77 11.33 -14.61 -10.89
CA TYR A 77 12.19 -14.31 -9.74
C TYR A 77 11.81 -15.16 -8.53
N TRP A 78 10.53 -15.13 -8.12
CA TRP A 78 10.11 -15.82 -6.89
C TRP A 78 10.21 -17.34 -7.03
N LEU A 79 9.86 -17.88 -8.20
CA LEU A 79 10.00 -19.32 -8.47
C LEU A 79 11.46 -19.75 -8.44
N SER A 80 12.34 -19.07 -9.18
CA SER A 80 13.76 -19.41 -9.21
C SER A 80 14.40 -19.27 -7.83
N ARG A 81 14.00 -18.27 -7.05
CA ARG A 81 14.45 -18.09 -5.68
C ARG A 81 14.03 -19.25 -4.78
N SER A 82 12.78 -19.69 -4.85
CA SER A 82 12.30 -20.83 -4.06
C SER A 82 13.07 -22.09 -4.39
N VAL A 83 13.31 -22.38 -5.68
CA VAL A 83 14.09 -23.54 -6.11
C VAL A 83 15.54 -23.44 -5.62
N ALA A 84 16.19 -22.28 -5.77
CA ALA A 84 17.55 -22.07 -5.31
C ALA A 84 17.66 -22.20 -3.78
N LEU A 85 16.73 -21.63 -3.01
CA LEU A 85 16.72 -21.76 -1.56
C LEU A 85 16.44 -23.20 -1.11
N ASN A 86 15.57 -23.94 -1.80
CA ASN A 86 15.33 -25.35 -1.52
C ASN A 86 16.58 -26.20 -1.81
N TYR A 87 17.35 -25.87 -2.83
CA TYR A 87 18.62 -26.56 -3.12
C TYR A 87 19.69 -26.23 -2.06
N LEU A 88 19.88 -24.95 -1.75
CA LEU A 88 20.91 -24.48 -0.79
C LEU A 88 20.53 -24.72 0.68
N GLY A 89 19.24 -24.87 0.99
CA GLY A 89 18.71 -25.01 2.35
C GLY A 89 18.62 -26.43 2.88
N ARG A 90 19.00 -27.44 2.08
CA ARG A 90 19.00 -28.86 2.47
C ARG A 90 19.98 -29.19 3.59
N GLU A 91 20.91 -28.30 3.93
CA GLU A 91 21.96 -28.51 4.94
C GLU A 91 21.67 -27.86 6.31
N GLY A 92 20.41 -27.54 6.61
CA GLY A 92 19.95 -27.33 7.99
C GLY A 92 20.03 -25.91 8.55
N GLN A 93 20.77 -24.97 7.95
CA GLN A 93 20.63 -23.53 8.26
C GLN A 93 20.85 -22.67 7.01
N LEU A 94 19.84 -21.88 6.63
CA LEU A 94 19.94 -20.91 5.54
C LEU A 94 20.83 -19.72 5.96
N SER A 95 22.13 -19.86 5.75
CA SER A 95 23.10 -18.78 5.92
C SER A 95 22.71 -17.56 5.07
N ASP A 96 22.96 -16.37 5.59
CA ASP A 96 22.70 -15.10 4.89
C ASP A 96 23.40 -15.04 3.53
N SER A 97 24.58 -15.64 3.41
CA SER A 97 25.31 -15.77 2.15
C SER A 97 24.57 -16.64 1.14
N SER A 98 23.92 -17.72 1.60
CA SER A 98 23.11 -18.60 0.74
C SER A 98 21.85 -17.89 0.23
N LYS A 99 21.23 -17.05 1.08
CA LYS A 99 20.11 -16.20 0.66
C LYS A 99 20.55 -15.20 -0.41
N VAL A 100 21.69 -14.52 -0.22
CA VAL A 100 22.22 -13.56 -1.20
C VAL A 100 22.51 -14.25 -2.54
N LYS A 101 23.18 -15.41 -2.53
CA LYS A 101 23.44 -16.20 -3.75
C LYS A 101 22.15 -16.62 -4.45
N ALA A 102 21.18 -17.15 -3.71
CA ALA A 102 19.88 -17.52 -4.26
C ALA A 102 19.14 -16.32 -4.88
N SER A 103 19.26 -15.14 -4.26
CA SER A 103 18.66 -13.90 -4.77
C SER A 103 19.34 -13.40 -6.04
N ALA A 104 20.66 -13.52 -6.12
CA ALA A 104 21.41 -13.17 -7.32
C ALA A 104 21.07 -14.08 -8.49
N VAL A 105 21.01 -15.40 -8.27
CA VAL A 105 20.61 -16.38 -9.30
C VAL A 105 19.16 -16.13 -9.74
N ALA A 106 18.25 -15.92 -8.79
CA ALA A 106 16.86 -15.58 -9.09
C ALA A 106 16.73 -14.26 -9.86
N GLY A 107 17.54 -13.27 -9.50
CA GLY A 107 17.66 -12.01 -10.24
C GLY A 107 18.10 -12.25 -11.67
N GLY A 108 19.15 -13.06 -11.88
CA GLY A 108 19.65 -13.40 -13.21
C GLY A 108 18.61 -14.11 -14.08
N THR A 109 17.90 -15.11 -13.55
CA THR A 109 16.85 -15.81 -14.29
C THR A 109 15.68 -14.89 -14.65
N ALA A 110 15.24 -14.03 -13.72
CA ALA A 110 14.23 -13.03 -14.02
C ALA A 110 14.73 -12.03 -15.08
N GLY A 111 15.98 -11.58 -14.98
CA GLY A 111 16.63 -10.71 -15.96
C GLY A 111 16.71 -11.33 -17.36
N MET A 112 16.95 -12.64 -17.45
CA MET A 112 16.89 -13.41 -18.69
C MET A 112 15.48 -13.38 -19.29
N VAL A 113 14.45 -13.67 -18.48
CA VAL A 113 13.04 -13.64 -18.90
C VAL A 113 12.65 -12.23 -19.37
N GLY A 114 12.99 -11.20 -18.61
CA GLY A 114 12.72 -9.81 -18.97
C GLY A 114 13.47 -9.35 -20.21
N GLY A 115 14.70 -9.83 -20.40
CA GLY A 115 15.51 -9.60 -21.60
C GLY A 115 14.90 -10.24 -22.82
N LEU A 116 14.47 -11.52 -22.72
CA LEU A 116 13.79 -12.24 -23.80
C LEU A 116 12.53 -11.52 -24.28
N ILE A 117 11.70 -11.01 -23.37
CA ILE A 117 10.47 -10.27 -23.73
C ILE A 117 10.80 -8.97 -24.49
N ARG A 118 11.96 -8.36 -24.25
CA ARG A 118 12.42 -7.13 -24.92
C ARG A 118 13.37 -7.40 -26.10
N GLY A 119 13.64 -8.66 -26.43
CA GLY A 119 14.52 -9.09 -27.52
C GLY A 119 15.90 -9.62 -27.07
N PRO A 120 16.54 -10.51 -27.86
CA PRO A 120 17.69 -11.31 -27.44
C PRO A 120 18.92 -10.48 -27.07
N LYS A 121 19.08 -9.29 -27.65
CA LYS A 121 20.18 -8.37 -27.31
C LYS A 121 20.14 -7.87 -25.86
N ASN A 122 18.97 -7.94 -25.22
CA ASN A 122 18.76 -7.47 -23.85
C ASN A 122 18.90 -8.58 -22.79
N ILE A 123 19.18 -9.82 -23.19
CA ILE A 123 19.33 -10.97 -22.27
C ILE A 123 20.53 -10.78 -21.35
N ILE A 124 21.73 -10.61 -21.93
CA ILE A 124 22.98 -10.53 -21.14
C ILE A 124 22.96 -9.32 -20.19
N PRO A 125 22.60 -8.10 -20.65
CA PRO A 125 22.46 -6.95 -19.74
C PRO A 125 21.41 -7.20 -18.65
N GLY A 126 20.27 -7.83 -19.01
CA GLY A 126 19.20 -8.18 -18.07
C GLY A 126 19.70 -9.11 -16.96
N ILE A 127 20.38 -10.20 -17.31
CA ILE A 127 20.94 -11.14 -16.33
C ILE A 127 21.85 -10.40 -15.34
N ILE A 128 22.79 -9.59 -15.83
CA ILE A 128 23.78 -8.90 -14.99
C ILE A 128 23.09 -7.93 -14.03
N VAL A 129 22.26 -7.02 -14.55
CA VAL A 129 21.61 -5.98 -13.74
C VAL A 129 20.71 -6.60 -12.69
N PHE A 130 19.83 -7.52 -13.09
CA PHE A 130 18.88 -8.11 -12.15
C PHE A 130 19.56 -9.06 -11.15
N SER A 131 20.67 -9.71 -11.50
CA SER A 131 21.47 -10.49 -10.54
C SER A 131 22.06 -9.59 -9.45
N ILE A 132 22.64 -8.44 -9.84
CA ILE A 132 23.19 -7.47 -8.90
C ILE A 132 22.08 -6.93 -8.00
N VAL A 133 20.95 -6.51 -8.58
CA VAL A 133 19.80 -6.00 -7.81
C VAL A 133 19.27 -7.04 -6.83
N GLY A 134 19.11 -8.30 -7.25
CA GLY A 134 18.66 -9.38 -6.37
C GLY A 134 19.64 -9.66 -5.23
N GLY A 135 20.93 -9.79 -5.53
CA GLY A 135 21.97 -10.04 -4.53
C GLY A 135 22.15 -8.88 -3.55
N ALA A 136 22.27 -7.65 -4.06
CA ALA A 136 22.42 -6.44 -3.24
C ALA A 136 21.18 -6.17 -2.39
N GLY A 137 19.98 -6.34 -2.96
CA GLY A 137 18.72 -6.19 -2.22
C GLY A 137 18.66 -7.15 -1.03
N GLN A 138 19.04 -8.41 -1.23
CA GLN A 138 19.08 -9.37 -0.14
C GLN A 138 20.18 -9.05 0.89
N ALA A 139 21.34 -8.55 0.46
CA ALA A 139 22.40 -8.15 1.37
C ALA A 139 21.97 -6.99 2.29
N ILE A 140 21.22 -6.01 1.74
CA ILE A 140 20.62 -4.91 2.51
C ILE A 140 19.61 -5.47 3.53
N VAL A 141 18.68 -6.32 3.09
CA VAL A 141 17.67 -6.93 3.99
C VAL A 141 18.35 -7.71 5.12
N ASN A 142 19.35 -8.53 4.82
CA ASN A 142 20.09 -9.28 5.82
C ASN A 142 20.80 -8.35 6.83
N ARG A 143 21.36 -7.22 6.35
CA ARG A 143 22.00 -6.22 7.22
C ARG A 143 20.99 -5.56 8.15
N THR A 144 19.82 -5.18 7.64
CA THR A 144 18.76 -4.55 8.44
C THR A 144 18.19 -5.51 9.48
N GLN A 145 18.01 -6.79 9.13
CA GLN A 145 17.54 -7.83 10.04
C GLN A 145 18.53 -8.12 11.17
N ARG A 146 19.84 -8.04 10.91
CA ARG A 146 20.88 -8.16 11.95
C ARG A 146 20.89 -6.99 12.93
N VAL A 147 20.52 -5.79 12.48
CA VAL A 147 20.47 -4.58 13.31
C VAL A 147 19.16 -4.48 14.11
N SER A 148 18.12 -5.23 13.72
CA SER A 148 16.77 -5.10 14.27
C SER A 148 16.19 -6.37 14.95
N PRO A 149 16.86 -7.02 15.93
CA PRO A 149 16.21 -8.12 16.63
C PRO A 149 15.04 -7.65 17.53
N ASP A 150 15.06 -6.39 18.01
CA ASP A 150 14.18 -5.94 19.12
C ASP A 150 13.51 -4.55 18.97
N ALA A 151 13.60 -3.88 17.80
CA ALA A 151 13.16 -2.49 17.69
C ALA A 151 12.01 -2.26 16.68
N LYS A 152 10.77 -2.24 17.19
CA LYS A 152 9.73 -1.25 16.81
C LYS A 152 9.47 -1.04 15.30
N GLU A 153 9.19 -2.10 14.55
CA GLU A 153 8.98 -2.03 13.08
C GLU A 153 7.68 -1.33 12.62
N LYS A 154 6.91 -0.68 13.51
CA LYS A 154 5.75 0.14 13.14
C LYS A 154 5.99 1.66 13.23
N LYS A 155 7.16 2.10 13.72
CA LYS A 155 7.42 3.54 13.94
C LYS A 155 8.00 4.25 12.71
N SER A 156 8.89 3.60 11.96
CA SER A 156 9.69 4.30 10.94
C SER A 156 8.92 4.79 9.70
N PHE A 157 7.83 4.13 9.29
CA PHE A 157 7.05 4.58 8.14
C PHE A 157 6.15 5.80 8.46
N PHE A 158 5.56 5.84 9.65
CA PHE A 158 4.68 6.93 10.09
C PHE A 158 5.43 8.14 10.65
N GLU A 159 6.71 7.98 11.02
CA GLU A 159 7.58 9.06 11.51
C GLU A 159 8.39 9.74 10.39
N SER A 160 8.33 9.24 9.16
CA SER A 160 9.01 9.86 8.02
C SER A 160 8.32 11.17 7.63
N SER A 161 9.10 12.22 7.36
CA SER A 161 8.60 13.54 6.89
C SER A 161 7.84 13.49 5.55
N TRP A 162 7.76 12.31 4.92
CA TRP A 162 7.00 12.04 3.70
C TRP A 162 5.65 11.34 3.95
N SER A 163 5.28 11.07 5.21
CA SER A 163 3.97 10.49 5.55
C SER A 163 2.90 11.58 5.69
N PRO A 164 1.78 11.51 4.94
CA PRO A 164 0.63 12.41 5.11
C PRO A 164 -0.07 12.28 6.47
N LEU A 165 0.25 11.23 7.24
CA LEU A 165 -0.31 10.99 8.56
C LEU A 165 0.82 11.07 9.59
N LYS A 166 0.92 12.22 10.28
CA LYS A 166 1.83 12.45 11.41
C LYS A 166 1.22 11.82 12.66
N LYS A 167 1.95 10.90 13.29
CA LYS A 167 1.58 10.39 14.62
C LYS A 167 2.03 11.41 15.66
N LEU A 168 1.08 12.05 16.35
CA LEU A 168 1.37 12.90 17.50
C LEU A 168 1.65 12.06 18.75
N SER A 169 2.57 12.50 19.60
CA SER A 169 2.63 12.04 20.99
C SER A 169 1.51 12.66 21.82
N ASP A 170 1.18 12.05 22.96
CA ASP A 170 0.15 12.57 23.86
C ASP A 170 0.48 14.00 24.34
N ASP A 171 1.77 14.31 24.52
CA ASP A 171 2.24 15.64 24.90
C ASP A 171 2.03 16.67 23.75
N GLU A 172 2.42 16.32 22.52
CA GLU A 172 2.17 17.19 21.35
C GLU A 172 0.66 17.43 21.14
N TYR A 173 -0.19 16.47 21.50
CA TYR A 173 -1.64 16.60 21.37
C TYR A 173 -2.22 17.56 22.41
N ARG A 174 -1.68 17.53 23.63
CA ARG A 174 -2.03 18.49 24.69
C ARG A 174 -1.62 19.90 24.30
N ASP A 175 -0.41 20.09 23.80
CA ASP A 175 0.07 21.40 23.35
C ASP A 175 -0.81 21.96 22.22
N MET A 176 -1.22 21.13 21.25
CA MET A 176 -2.14 21.56 20.19
C MET A 176 -3.52 21.94 20.72
N LEU A 177 -4.04 21.19 21.70
CA LEU A 177 -5.33 21.51 22.32
C LEU A 177 -5.27 22.82 23.09
N ASP A 178 -4.19 23.07 23.82
CA ASP A 178 -3.98 24.30 24.59
C ASP A 178 -3.87 25.51 23.65
N GLU A 179 -3.13 25.39 22.54
CA GLU A 179 -3.05 26.45 21.52
C GLU A 179 -4.43 26.76 20.92
N LYS A 180 -5.23 25.73 20.61
CA LYS A 180 -6.59 25.90 20.08
C LYS A 180 -7.54 26.51 21.10
N MET A 181 -7.42 26.14 22.37
CA MET A 181 -8.24 26.69 23.44
C MET A 181 -7.97 28.18 23.63
N LEU A 182 -6.69 28.57 23.62
CA LEU A 182 -6.27 29.97 23.73
C LEU A 182 -6.78 30.84 22.57
N LYS A 183 -6.83 30.27 21.36
CA LYS A 183 -7.46 30.93 20.19
C LYS A 183 -8.96 31.09 20.35
N ILE A 184 -9.66 30.07 20.84
CA ILE A 184 -11.11 30.12 21.07
C ILE A 184 -11.44 31.17 22.14
N ASP A 185 -10.68 31.23 23.23
CA ASP A 185 -10.90 32.22 24.29
C ASP A 185 -10.72 33.66 23.77
N ALA A 186 -9.73 33.89 22.89
CA ALA A 186 -9.55 35.18 22.22
C ALA A 186 -10.73 35.53 21.29
N GLU A 187 -11.25 34.56 20.55
CA GLU A 187 -12.43 34.74 19.69
C GLU A 187 -13.70 35.03 20.52
N ILE A 188 -13.86 34.38 21.68
CA ILE A 188 -14.98 34.64 22.60
C ILE A 188 -14.92 36.08 23.12
N ALA A 189 -13.75 36.55 23.56
CA ALA A 189 -13.58 37.93 24.03
C ALA A 189 -13.99 38.96 22.97
N LEU A 190 -13.59 38.73 21.71
CA LEU A 190 -13.96 39.61 20.60
C LEU A 190 -15.47 39.56 20.26
N ILE A 191 -16.11 38.41 20.46
CA ILE A 191 -17.56 38.28 20.31
C ILE A 191 -18.30 38.99 21.45
N ASP A 192 -17.84 38.88 22.69
CA ASP A 192 -18.44 39.56 23.83
C ASP A 192 -18.37 41.09 23.69
N ASP A 193 -17.23 41.61 23.21
CA ASP A 193 -17.09 43.03 22.86
C ASP A 193 -18.10 43.46 21.79
N LYS A 194 -18.24 42.67 20.71
CA LYS A 194 -19.26 42.93 19.67
C LYS A 194 -20.70 42.83 20.20
N ILE A 195 -20.99 41.91 21.11
CA ILE A 195 -22.32 41.79 21.73
C ILE A 195 -22.59 43.02 22.60
N ALA A 196 -21.61 43.50 23.35
CA ALA A 196 -21.73 44.70 24.16
C ALA A 196 -21.98 45.95 23.29
N GLU A 197 -21.24 46.11 22.20
CA GLU A 197 -21.45 47.17 21.21
C GLU A 197 -22.84 47.12 20.59
N LEU A 198 -23.30 45.95 20.13
CA LEU A 198 -24.63 45.78 19.55
C LEU A 198 -25.75 46.05 20.55
N ARG A 199 -25.58 45.66 21.83
CA ARG A 199 -26.54 45.97 22.89
C ARG A 199 -26.56 47.46 23.22
N ALA A 200 -25.41 48.13 23.24
CA ALA A 200 -25.33 49.57 23.44
C ALA A 200 -25.97 50.34 22.27
N ALA A 201 -25.72 49.92 21.03
CA ALA A 201 -26.35 50.48 19.84
C ALA A 201 -27.89 50.32 19.88
N LYS A 202 -28.38 49.14 20.28
CA LYS A 202 -29.82 48.87 20.41
C LYS A 202 -30.48 49.64 21.56
N ALA A 203 -29.76 49.91 22.65
CA ALA A 203 -30.25 50.72 23.75
C ALA A 203 -30.26 52.23 23.44
N ALA A 204 -29.45 52.67 22.48
CA ALA A 204 -29.38 54.06 22.00
C ALA A 204 -30.40 54.37 20.89
N GLU A 205 -31.15 53.38 20.39
CA GLU A 205 -32.21 53.56 19.40
C GLU A 205 -33.53 53.99 20.09
N PRO A 206 -34.12 55.17 19.79
CA PRO A 206 -35.37 55.61 20.41
C PRO A 206 -36.57 54.77 19.92
N PRO A 207 -37.67 54.67 20.70
CA PRO A 207 -38.78 53.77 20.40
C PRO A 207 -39.44 54.12 19.05
N GLN A 208 -39.42 53.17 18.12
CA GLN A 208 -40.16 53.25 16.86
C GLN A 208 -41.67 53.22 17.14
N ALA A 209 -42.39 54.24 16.66
CA ALA A 209 -43.85 54.35 16.74
C ALA A 209 -44.53 53.25 15.90
N PRO A 210 -45.73 52.76 16.30
CA PRO A 210 -46.39 51.64 15.65
C PRO A 210 -46.80 51.99 14.21
N GLU A 211 -46.52 51.08 13.28
CA GLU A 211 -46.95 51.17 11.88
C GLU A 211 -48.50 51.17 11.76
N PRO A 212 -49.09 52.02 10.90
CA PRO A 212 -50.54 52.05 10.70
C PRO A 212 -51.03 50.86 9.85
N PRO A 213 -52.30 50.44 10.02
CA PRO A 213 -52.81 49.20 9.44
C PRO A 213 -52.93 49.27 7.91
N SER A 214 -52.61 48.14 7.28
CA SER A 214 -52.75 47.87 5.86
C SER A 214 -54.21 48.02 5.39
N LYS A 215 -54.43 48.86 4.37
CA LYS A 215 -55.74 49.00 3.72
C LYS A 215 -56.02 47.79 2.82
N PRO A 216 -57.27 47.28 2.77
CA PRO A 216 -57.64 46.15 1.93
C PRO A 216 -57.70 46.55 0.45
N SER A 217 -57.18 45.70 -0.41
CA SER A 217 -57.32 45.79 -1.87
C SER A 217 -58.77 45.47 -2.29
N SER A 218 -59.47 46.46 -2.82
CA SER A 218 -60.76 46.28 -3.50
C SER A 218 -60.59 45.56 -4.86
N PRO A 219 -61.61 44.80 -5.31
CA PRO A 219 -61.53 43.98 -6.51
C PRO A 219 -61.70 44.82 -7.78
N LYS A 220 -60.95 44.50 -8.84
CA LYS A 220 -61.29 44.95 -10.20
C LYS A 220 -62.20 43.91 -10.84
N ALA A 221 -63.31 44.42 -11.39
CA ALA A 221 -64.21 43.74 -12.31
C ALA A 221 -63.51 43.37 -13.63
#